data_AF-A0A4U6PKR7-F1
#
_entry.id   AF-A0A4U6PKR7-F1
#
_cell.length_a   1.000
_cell.length_b   1.000
_cell.length_c   1.000
_cell.angle_alpha   90.00
_cell.angle_beta   90.00
_cell.angle_gamma   90.00
#
_symmetry.space_group_name_H-M   'P 1'
#
loop_
_entity.id
_entity.type
_entity.pdbx_description
1 polymer ?
#
loop_
_entity_poly.entity_id
_entity_poly.type
_entity_poly.pdbx_seq_one_letter_code
_entity_poly.pdbx_strand_id
1 'polypeptide(L)'
;MSRYDLTDFEWRVIEPLLPNKPRGVPRVDDRRVLNGIFWVLRSGAPWRDLPERYGRRTICYNRFVRWRKAGVWDRMMDAITAAHDSTSVRAHQQAATAKRGIEIIASVAPEAGLRPKSTRSSMRKGSRSGLA
;
A
#
# COMPACT_ATOMS: atom_id res chain seq x y z
N MET A 1 -15.68 -6.96 8.17
CA MET A 1 -15.22 -6.07 7.07
C MET A 1 -15.09 -6.89 5.81
N SER A 2 -15.87 -6.58 4.77
CA SER A 2 -15.64 -7.07 3.41
C SER A 2 -14.45 -6.33 2.79
N ARG A 3 -13.71 -6.97 1.87
CA ARG A 3 -12.52 -6.41 1.18
C ARG A 3 -12.73 -5.00 0.61
N TYR A 4 -13.97 -4.66 0.29
CA TYR A 4 -14.35 -3.42 -0.36
C TYR A 4 -14.92 -2.37 0.57
N ASP A 5 -15.06 -2.66 1.87
CA ASP A 5 -15.58 -1.73 2.85
C ASP A 5 -14.54 -0.65 3.19
N LEU A 6 -15.04 0.51 3.59
CA LEU A 6 -14.21 1.57 4.15
C LEU A 6 -13.63 1.15 5.50
N THR A 7 -12.32 1.36 5.63
CA THR A 7 -11.65 1.30 6.93
C THR A 7 -12.17 2.43 7.84
N ASP A 8 -12.06 2.26 9.16
CA ASP A 8 -12.44 3.30 10.10
C ASP A 8 -11.62 4.59 9.92
N PHE A 9 -10.38 4.46 9.46
CA PHE A 9 -9.51 5.58 9.10
C PHE A 9 -10.08 6.38 7.92
N GLU A 10 -10.36 5.71 6.79
CA GLU A 10 -10.95 6.37 5.63
C GLU A 10 -12.32 6.97 5.96
N TRP A 11 -13.12 6.26 6.77
CA TRP A 11 -14.42 6.76 7.21
C TRP A 11 -14.31 8.10 7.96
N ARG A 12 -13.36 8.21 8.90
CA ARG A 12 -13.12 9.45 9.66
C ARG A 12 -12.72 10.63 8.79
N VAL A 13 -12.05 10.38 7.66
CA VAL A 13 -11.68 11.42 6.69
C VAL A 13 -12.91 11.86 5.87
N ILE A 14 -13.78 10.93 5.50
CA ILE A 14 -14.93 11.18 4.63
C ILE A 14 -16.12 11.79 5.38
N GLU A 15 -16.41 11.30 6.59
CA GLU A 15 -17.57 11.70 7.41
C GLU A 15 -17.81 13.22 7.45
N PRO A 16 -16.82 14.09 7.73
CA PRO A 16 -17.04 15.54 7.79
C PRO A 16 -17.32 16.19 6.43
N LEU A 17 -16.99 15.52 5.31
CA LEU A 17 -17.22 16.04 3.95
C LEU A 17 -18.64 15.77 3.46
N LEU A 18 -19.40 14.93 4.18
CA LEU A 18 -20.75 14.57 3.80
C LEU A 18 -21.70 15.76 4.00
N PRO A 19 -22.58 16.05 3.01
CA PRO A 19 -23.50 17.18 3.11
C PRO A 19 -24.53 16.94 4.22
N ASN A 20 -24.34 17.63 5.34
CA ASN A 20 -25.20 17.56 6.52
C ASN A 20 -26.37 18.55 6.38
N LYS A 21 -27.43 18.13 5.66
CA LYS A 21 -28.70 18.87 5.65
C LYS A 21 -29.78 18.00 6.31
N PRO A 22 -30.19 18.30 7.55
CA PRO A 22 -31.32 17.65 8.17
C PRO A 22 -32.59 18.19 7.53
N ARG A 23 -33.32 17.36 6.79
CA ARG A 23 -34.68 17.68 6.37
C ARG A 23 -35.57 16.46 6.57
N GLY A 24 -36.22 16.42 7.73
CA GLY A 24 -37.40 15.60 8.06
C GLY A 24 -37.22 14.08 8.16
N VAL A 25 -36.33 13.46 7.39
CA VAL A 25 -36.18 11.99 7.30
C VAL A 25 -34.81 11.56 7.84
N PRO A 26 -34.74 10.58 8.76
CA PRO A 26 -33.48 9.98 9.18
C PRO A 26 -32.69 9.52 7.95
N ARG A 27 -31.43 9.97 7.84
CA ARG A 27 -30.59 9.55 6.72
C ARG A 27 -30.34 8.06 6.83
N VAL A 28 -30.49 7.35 5.71
CA VAL A 28 -29.90 6.01 5.56
C VAL A 28 -28.41 6.13 5.88
N ASP A 29 -27.89 5.20 6.68
CA ASP A 29 -26.48 5.13 7.07
C ASP A 29 -25.54 5.38 5.86
N ASP A 30 -24.93 6.57 5.84
CA ASP A 30 -24.10 7.04 4.73
C ASP A 30 -22.85 6.17 4.60
N ARG A 31 -22.35 5.57 5.70
CA ARG A 31 -21.23 4.61 5.67
C ARG A 31 -21.62 3.34 4.94
N ARG A 32 -22.80 2.79 5.25
CA ARG A 32 -23.32 1.60 4.56
C ARG A 32 -23.52 1.84 3.07
N VAL A 33 -24.05 3.00 2.70
CA VAL A 33 -24.23 3.40 1.30
C VAL A 33 -22.89 3.55 0.58
N LEU A 34 -21.91 4.21 1.20
CA LEU A 34 -20.57 4.36 0.65
C LEU A 34 -19.89 3.00 0.46
N ASN A 35 -19.98 2.09 1.44
CA ASN A 35 -19.45 0.74 1.29
C ASN A 35 -20.08 0.00 0.09
N GLY A 36 -21.37 0.17 -0.15
CA GLY A 36 -22.04 -0.39 -1.32
C GLY A 36 -21.53 0.20 -2.64
N ILE A 37 -21.32 1.52 -2.69
CA ILE A 37 -20.74 2.20 -3.86
C ILE A 37 -19.31 1.70 -4.11
N PHE A 38 -18.46 1.65 -3.07
CA PHE A 38 -17.09 1.15 -3.20
C PHE A 38 -17.03 -0.32 -3.60
N TRP A 39 -17.96 -1.14 -3.12
CA TRP A 39 -18.08 -2.52 -3.57
C TRP A 39 -18.29 -2.61 -5.08
N VAL A 40 -19.23 -1.86 -5.64
CA VAL A 40 -19.49 -1.83 -7.09
C VAL A 40 -18.28 -1.31 -7.86
N LEU A 41 -17.71 -0.16 -7.43
CA LEU A 41 -16.61 0.47 -8.14
C LEU A 41 -15.31 -0.34 -8.12
N ARG A 42 -15.03 -1.04 -7.01
CA ARG A 42 -13.81 -1.84 -6.85
C ARG A 42 -13.94 -3.27 -7.41
N SER A 43 -15.15 -3.83 -7.43
CA SER A 43 -15.40 -5.16 -8.01
C SER A 43 -15.67 -5.12 -9.51
N GLY A 44 -16.18 -3.99 -10.03
CA GLY A 44 -16.65 -3.87 -11.41
C GLY A 44 -17.98 -4.57 -11.69
N ALA A 45 -18.61 -5.16 -10.67
CA ALA A 45 -19.90 -5.84 -10.82
C ALA A 45 -21.02 -4.83 -11.15
N PRO A 46 -22.06 -5.25 -11.89
CA PRO A 46 -23.18 -4.36 -12.16
C PRO A 46 -23.94 -4.02 -10.87
N TRP A 47 -24.55 -2.83 -10.83
CA TRP A 47 -25.37 -2.40 -9.68
C TRP A 47 -26.53 -3.35 -9.32
N ARG A 48 -26.91 -4.27 -10.22
CA ARG A 48 -27.92 -5.31 -9.96
C ARG A 48 -27.44 -6.33 -8.93
N ASP A 49 -26.13 -6.57 -8.89
CA ASP A 49 -25.52 -7.61 -8.06
C ASP A 49 -25.03 -7.05 -6.73
N LEU A 50 -25.38 -5.80 -6.43
CA LEU A 50 -25.03 -5.17 -5.16
C LEU A 50 -25.58 -6.02 -4.00
N PRO A 51 -24.73 -6.48 -3.08
CA PRO A 51 -25.17 -7.27 -1.93
C PRO A 51 -26.16 -6.51 -1.05
N GLU A 52 -27.21 -7.20 -0.60
CA GLU A 52 -28.30 -6.62 0.19
C GLU A 52 -27.84 -6.01 1.52
N ARG A 53 -26.70 -6.47 2.07
CA ARG A 53 -26.07 -5.90 3.27
C ARG A 53 -25.75 -4.40 3.15
N TYR A 54 -25.57 -3.89 1.93
CA TYR A 54 -25.32 -2.45 1.70
C TYR A 54 -26.62 -1.64 1.51
N GLY A 55 -27.77 -2.31 1.53
CA GLY A 55 -29.07 -1.74 1.32
C GLY A 55 -29.47 -1.71 -0.16
N ARG A 56 -30.55 -0.99 -0.44
CA ARG A 56 -31.22 -1.02 -1.73
C ARG A 56 -30.37 -0.36 -2.82
N ARG A 57 -30.06 -1.09 -3.89
CA ARG A 57 -29.22 -0.63 -5.02
C ARG A 57 -29.56 0.76 -5.56
N THR A 58 -30.85 1.08 -5.66
CA THR A 58 -31.33 2.37 -6.17
C THR A 58 -30.90 3.54 -5.28
N ILE A 59 -30.83 3.32 -3.96
CA ILE A 59 -30.38 4.34 -3.01
C ILE A 59 -28.89 4.61 -3.19
N CYS A 60 -28.08 3.55 -3.29
CA CYS A 60 -26.64 3.69 -3.50
C CYS A 60 -26.32 4.41 -4.81
N TYR A 61 -26.95 3.99 -5.91
CA TYR A 61 -26.78 4.62 -7.21
C TYR A 61 -27.21 6.10 -7.21
N ASN A 62 -28.42 6.40 -6.71
CA ASN A 62 -28.91 7.79 -6.67
C ASN A 62 -28.05 8.70 -5.79
N ARG A 63 -27.51 8.15 -4.69
CA ARG A 63 -26.59 8.89 -3.82
C ARG A 63 -25.28 9.18 -4.51
N PHE A 64 -24.69 8.18 -5.17
CA PHE A 64 -23.47 8.33 -5.95
C PHE A 64 -23.63 9.42 -7.02
N VAL A 65 -24.69 9.36 -7.84
CA VAL A 65 -24.96 10.36 -8.87
C VAL A 65 -25.14 11.76 -8.27
N ARG A 66 -25.86 11.88 -7.15
CA ARG A 66 -26.06 13.17 -6.47
C ARG A 66 -24.75 13.76 -5.96
N TRP A 67 -23.89 12.96 -5.35
CA TRP A 67 -22.60 13.43 -4.83
C TRP A 67 -21.59 13.74 -5.93
N ARG A 68 -21.58 12.99 -7.03
CA ARG A 68 -20.80 13.32 -8.23
C ARG A 68 -21.24 14.66 -8.80
N LYS A 69 -22.55 14.85 -9.02
CA LYS A 69 -23.08 16.12 -9.54
C LYS A 69 -22.79 17.32 -8.62
N ALA A 70 -22.75 17.09 -7.31
CA ALA A 70 -22.46 18.12 -6.32
C ALA A 70 -20.95 18.32 -6.06
N GLY A 71 -20.06 17.58 -6.73
CA GLY A 71 -18.61 17.61 -6.52
C GLY A 71 -18.15 17.09 -5.14
N VAL A 72 -19.07 16.52 -4.35
CA VAL A 72 -18.75 15.97 -3.03
C VAL A 72 -17.93 14.69 -3.20
N TRP A 73 -18.26 13.88 -4.20
CA TRP A 73 -17.53 12.64 -4.48
C TRP A 73 -16.04 12.90 -4.76
N ASP A 74 -15.75 13.89 -5.59
CA ASP A 74 -14.36 14.19 -5.99
C ASP A 74 -13.57 14.66 -4.77
N ARG A 75 -14.15 15.55 -3.94
CA ARG A 75 -13.54 15.96 -2.65
C ARG A 75 -13.27 14.80 -1.70
N MET A 76 -14.17 13.80 -1.64
CA MET A 76 -13.94 12.61 -0.81
C MET A 76 -12.74 11.81 -1.33
N MET A 77 -12.66 11.58 -2.65
CA MET A 77 -11.57 10.82 -3.26
C MET A 77 -10.21 11.53 -3.08
N ASP A 78 -10.20 12.85 -3.24
CA ASP A 78 -9.01 13.68 -3.01
C ASP A 78 -8.56 13.58 -1.55
N ALA A 79 -9.50 13.67 -0.59
CA ALA A 79 -9.19 13.60 0.83
C ALA A 79 -8.64 12.22 1.25
N ILE A 80 -9.20 11.13 0.72
CA ILE A 80 -8.69 9.77 0.96
C ILE A 80 -7.27 9.62 0.40
N THR A 81 -7.04 10.12 -0.81
CA THR A 81 -5.73 10.06 -1.48
C THR A 81 -4.67 10.82 -0.67
N ALA A 82 -4.97 12.07 -0.30
CA ALA A 82 -4.08 12.89 0.52
C ALA A 82 -3.78 12.25 1.89
N ALA A 83 -4.77 11.60 2.51
CA ALA A 83 -4.58 10.92 3.79
C ALA A 83 -3.63 9.72 3.67
N HIS A 84 -3.74 8.93 2.59
CA HIS A 84 -2.81 7.82 2.33
C HIS A 84 -1.40 8.30 1.97
N ASP A 85 -1.27 9.36 1.18
CA ASP A 85 0.03 9.96 0.84
C ASP A 85 0.74 10.52 2.09
N SER A 86 0.01 11.15 3.00
CA SER A 86 0.59 11.61 4.26
C SER A 86 1.09 10.45 5.15
N THR A 87 0.42 9.29 5.07
CA THR A 87 0.78 8.09 5.82
C THR A 87 2.01 7.42 5.20
N SER A 88 2.12 7.39 3.87
CA SER A 88 3.31 6.86 3.19
C SER A 88 4.54 7.69 3.50
N VAL A 89 4.43 9.03 3.48
CA VAL A 89 5.51 9.94 3.87
C VAL A 89 5.94 9.72 5.32
N ARG A 90 5.00 9.61 6.26
CA ARG A 90 5.31 9.38 7.69
C ARG A 90 5.92 8.01 7.93
N ALA A 91 5.43 6.96 7.27
CA ALA A 91 5.99 5.61 7.34
C ALA A 91 7.43 5.57 6.78
N HIS A 92 7.69 6.26 5.66
CA HIS A 92 9.01 6.35 5.08
C HIS A 92 9.98 7.14 5.96
N GLN A 93 9.51 8.23 6.59
CA GLN A 93 10.28 8.99 7.56
C GLN A 93 10.62 8.16 8.81
N GLN A 94 9.66 7.42 9.36
CA GLN A 94 9.89 6.53 10.51
C GLN A 94 10.87 5.40 10.17
N ALA A 95 10.79 4.83 8.96
CA ALA A 95 11.76 3.84 8.47
C ALA A 95 13.16 4.45 8.24
N ALA A 96 13.25 5.68 7.74
CA ALA A 96 14.52 6.38 7.54
C ALA A 96 15.20 6.79 8.85
N THR A 97 14.44 6.93 9.94
CA THR A 97 14.96 7.28 11.28
C THR A 97 15.41 6.03 12.07
N ALA A 98 15.24 4.82 11.54
CA ALA A 98 15.69 3.56 12.16
C ALA A 98 17.17 3.20 11.87
N LYS A 99 18.02 4.18 11.52
CA LYS A 99 19.47 3.96 11.44
C LYS A 99 20.15 4.33 12.75
N ARG A 100 20.28 3.35 13.66
CA ARG A 100 21.50 3.18 14.46
C ARG A 100 21.56 1.80 15.09
N GLY A 101 22.58 1.03 14.67
CA GLY A 101 23.11 -0.09 15.44
C GLY A 101 22.82 -1.50 14.90
N ILE A 102 23.20 -1.81 13.66
CA ILE A 102 23.59 -3.19 13.34
C ILE A 102 25.13 -3.21 13.37
N GLU A 103 25.70 -3.49 14.53
CA GLU A 103 27.10 -3.87 14.63
C GLU A 103 27.24 -5.29 14.08
N ILE A 104 27.71 -5.40 12.83
CA ILE A 104 28.15 -6.68 12.28
C ILE A 104 29.49 -6.98 12.95
N ILE A 105 29.44 -7.74 14.05
CA ILE A 105 30.64 -8.29 14.67
C ILE A 105 31.12 -9.43 13.77
N ALA A 106 32.06 -9.14 12.87
CA ALA A 106 32.81 -10.14 12.15
C ALA A 106 33.76 -10.84 13.13
N SER A 107 33.45 -12.09 13.49
CA SER A 107 34.27 -12.91 14.37
C SER A 107 35.60 -13.27 13.70
N VAL A 108 36.68 -12.59 14.11
CA VAL A 108 38.06 -13.05 13.88
C VAL A 108 38.36 -14.16 14.87
N ALA A 109 38.76 -15.33 14.37
CA ALA A 109 39.38 -16.38 15.17
C ALA A 109 40.91 -16.32 14.96
N PRO A 110 41.73 -16.34 16.03
CA PRO A 110 43.17 -16.59 15.92
C PRO A 110 43.47 -18.04 16.31
N GLU A 111 44.36 -18.70 15.58
CA GLU A 111 45.42 -19.53 16.19
C GLU A 111 46.45 -19.98 15.15
N ALA A 112 47.70 -19.90 15.56
CA ALA A 112 48.90 -20.19 14.80
C ALA A 112 49.29 -21.67 14.98
N GLY A 113 50.14 -22.21 14.09
CA GLY A 113 50.88 -23.44 14.46
C GLY A 113 51.37 -24.37 13.35
N LEU A 114 52.35 -23.91 12.57
CA LEU A 114 53.52 -24.66 12.06
C LEU A 114 53.32 -26.00 11.32
N ARG A 115 53.86 -26.07 10.08
CA ARG A 115 55.18 -26.68 9.76
C ARG A 115 55.50 -26.61 8.25
N PRO A 116 56.76 -26.28 7.86
CA PRO A 116 57.23 -26.35 6.48
C PRO A 116 58.13 -27.57 6.21
N LYS A 117 58.13 -28.08 4.97
CA LYS A 117 59.31 -28.50 4.17
C LYS A 117 58.91 -29.35 2.94
N SER A 118 59.39 -28.93 1.77
CA SER A 118 60.23 -29.72 0.83
C SER A 118 59.84 -29.62 -0.67
N THR A 119 60.60 -28.75 -1.37
CA THR A 119 61.44 -28.97 -2.56
C THR A 119 60.90 -29.56 -3.88
N ARG A 120 61.04 -28.74 -4.96
CA ARG A 120 61.32 -29.00 -6.41
C ARG A 120 60.32 -29.89 -7.18
N SER A 121 60.10 -29.78 -8.49
CA SER A 121 60.64 -29.03 -9.63
C SER A 121 59.71 -29.37 -10.82
N SER A 122 59.47 -28.45 -11.75
CA SER A 122 59.80 -28.68 -13.18
C SER A 122 59.24 -27.56 -14.06
N MET A 123 60.17 -26.83 -14.68
CA MET A 123 59.94 -25.96 -15.84
C MET A 123 59.45 -26.75 -17.06
N ARG A 124 58.66 -26.10 -17.93
CA ARG A 124 58.89 -26.03 -19.39
C ARG A 124 58.11 -24.83 -19.97
N LYS A 125 58.79 -23.74 -20.36
CA LYS A 125 59.08 -23.28 -21.75
C LYS A 125 57.91 -23.46 -22.72
N GLY A 126 57.48 -22.47 -23.51
CA GLY A 126 58.02 -21.15 -23.81
C GLY A 126 57.15 -20.49 -24.88
N SER A 127 57.27 -19.17 -25.00
CA SER A 127 56.57 -18.36 -25.99
C SER A 127 57.21 -18.44 -27.39
N ARG A 128 56.40 -18.01 -28.37
CA ARG A 128 56.73 -17.20 -29.58
C ARG A 128 56.87 -17.90 -30.94
N SER A 129 55.93 -17.45 -31.81
CA SER A 129 56.10 -16.93 -33.17
C SER A 129 56.56 -17.86 -34.30
N GLY A 130 55.67 -18.02 -35.29
CA GLY A 130 56.01 -18.32 -36.68
C GLY A 130 55.48 -17.20 -37.57
N LEU A 131 56.38 -16.55 -38.29
CA LEU A 131 56.16 -15.58 -39.36
C LEU A 131 56.92 -16.16 -40.56
N ALA A 132 56.18 -16.62 -41.57
CA ALA A 132 56.58 -16.79 -42.97
C ALA A 132 55.33 -17.24 -43.74
#